data_AF-A0A7S1SA82-F1
#
_entry.id   AF-A0A7S1SA82-F1
#
_cell.length_a   1.000
_cell.length_b   1.000
_cell.length_c   1.000
_cell.angle_alpha   90.00
_cell.angle_beta   90.00
_cell.angle_gamma   90.00
#
_symmetry.space_group_name_H-M   'P 1'
#
loop_
_entity.id
_entity.type
_entity.pdbx_description
1 polymer ?
#
loop_
_entity_poly.entity_id
_entity_poly.type
_entity_poly.pdbx_seq_one_letter_code
_entity_poly.pdbx_strand_id
1 'polypeptide(L)'
;MVDDGLEHDEEKVWEVLRRCRVLCRPVLCSVDRKGCNKACGLFADRPYSLLAACDVPVGGAGTGVMLRMVQLRNLFGAEGWRGRWGSNSEAWEEHPALKAQLQERSPLEDDGGTWEPLRL
;
A
#
# COMPACT_ATOMS: atom_id res chain seq x y z
N MET A 1 -10.28 -23.75 16.67
CA MET A 1 -9.27 -23.31 15.69
C MET A 1 -9.99 -23.22 14.38
N VAL A 2 -10.24 -22.01 13.90
CA VAL A 2 -10.78 -21.83 12.55
C VAL A 2 -9.56 -21.52 11.69
N ASP A 3 -9.16 -22.54 10.94
CA ASP A 3 -8.24 -22.41 9.84
C ASP A 3 -9.07 -21.83 8.70
N ASP A 4 -9.03 -20.49 8.53
CA ASP A 4 -9.76 -19.85 7.43
C ASP A 4 -9.08 -20.07 6.07
N GLY A 5 -8.02 -20.90 6.02
CA GLY A 5 -7.84 -21.95 5.00
C GLY A 5 -7.94 -21.55 3.54
N LEU A 6 -7.74 -20.28 3.20
CA LEU A 6 -7.61 -19.84 1.83
C LEU A 6 -6.15 -19.46 1.68
N GLU A 7 -5.35 -20.39 1.16
CA GLU A 7 -4.17 -20.07 0.38
C GLU A 7 -4.65 -19.13 -0.74
N HIS A 8 -4.65 -17.83 -0.45
CA HIS A 8 -5.04 -16.85 -1.42
C HIS A 8 -3.91 -16.80 -2.43
N ASP A 9 -4.21 -17.24 -3.65
CA ASP A 9 -3.39 -16.95 -4.80
C ASP A 9 -3.14 -15.44 -4.83
N GLU A 10 -1.91 -15.04 -4.46
CA GLU A 10 -1.54 -13.63 -4.28
C GLU A 10 -1.82 -12.83 -5.55
N GLU A 11 -1.71 -13.45 -6.72
CA GLU A 11 -2.07 -12.83 -8.00
C GLU A 11 -3.56 -12.55 -8.08
N LYS A 12 -4.42 -13.50 -7.67
CA LYS A 12 -5.87 -13.27 -7.66
C LYS A 12 -6.26 -12.15 -6.71
N VAL A 13 -5.67 -12.11 -5.51
CA VAL A 13 -5.91 -11.01 -4.57
C VAL A 13 -5.46 -9.69 -5.18
N TRP A 14 -4.25 -9.66 -5.74
CA TRP A 14 -3.72 -8.47 -6.38
C TRP A 14 -4.60 -7.96 -7.52
N GLU A 15 -5.08 -8.85 -8.39
CA GLU A 15 -6.02 -8.52 -9.46
C GLU A 15 -7.32 -7.94 -8.92
N VAL A 16 -7.86 -8.51 -7.85
CA VAL A 16 -9.06 -7.99 -7.18
C VAL A 16 -8.80 -6.59 -6.63
N LEU A 17 -7.68 -6.37 -5.93
CA LEU A 17 -7.35 -5.06 -5.35
C LEU A 17 -7.22 -3.98 -6.44
N ARG A 18 -6.55 -4.28 -7.55
CA ARG A 18 -6.44 -3.34 -8.69
C ARG A 18 -7.80 -3.02 -9.30
N ARG A 19 -8.70 -4.01 -9.39
CA ARG A 19 -10.06 -3.83 -9.93
C ARG A 19 -10.96 -3.04 -9.00
N CYS A 20 -10.83 -3.17 -7.68
CA CYS A 20 -11.65 -2.45 -6.71
C CYS A 20 -11.57 -0.93 -6.91
N ARG A 21 -10.39 -0.40 -7.25
CA ARG A 21 -10.23 1.02 -7.58
C ARG A 21 -11.03 1.42 -8.82
N VAL A 22 -10.94 0.65 -9.90
CA VAL A 22 -11.64 0.92 -11.18
C VAL A 22 -13.17 0.83 -11.00
N LEU A 23 -13.62 -0.05 -10.11
CA LEU A 23 -15.03 -0.27 -9.84
C LEU A 23 -15.59 0.62 -8.70
N CYS A 24 -14.79 1.54 -8.18
CA CYS A 24 -15.14 2.40 -7.04
C CYS A 24 -15.68 1.62 -5.83
N ARG A 25 -15.15 0.41 -5.60
CA ARG A 25 -15.55 -0.43 -4.46
C ARG A 25 -14.67 -0.11 -3.26
N PRO A 26 -15.24 0.29 -2.11
CA PRO A 26 -14.44 0.52 -0.91
C PRO A 26 -13.85 -0.80 -0.43
N VAL A 27 -12.56 -0.78 -0.10
CA VAL A 27 -11.85 -1.92 0.48
C VAL A 27 -11.26 -1.48 1.82
N LEU A 28 -11.57 -2.26 2.84
CA LEU A 28 -10.97 -2.14 4.17
C LEU A 28 -10.00 -3.29 4.37
N CYS A 29 -8.91 -3.01 5.05
CA CYS A 29 -7.93 -4.01 5.45
C CYS A 29 -7.53 -3.79 6.91
N SER A 30 -7.06 -4.85 7.54
CA SER A 30 -6.49 -4.83 8.88
C SER A 30 -5.18 -5.59 8.87
N VAL A 31 -4.33 -5.30 9.84
CA VAL A 31 -3.05 -5.98 10.00
C VAL A 31 -3.22 -7.02 11.10
N ASP A 32 -2.73 -8.25 10.89
CA ASP A 32 -2.70 -9.24 11.94
C ASP A 32 -1.83 -8.76 13.12
N ARG A 33 -2.16 -9.18 14.34
CA ARG A 33 -1.43 -8.82 15.56
C ARG A 33 0.04 -9.23 15.51
N LYS A 34 0.37 -10.31 14.79
CA LYS A 34 1.76 -10.73 14.56
C LYS A 34 2.49 -9.86 13.54
N GLY A 35 1.77 -9.30 12.56
CA GLY A 35 2.31 -8.41 11.54
C GLY A 35 2.32 -6.93 11.92
N CYS A 36 1.72 -6.58 13.06
CA CYS A 36 1.68 -5.19 13.49
C CYS A 36 3.08 -4.66 13.82
N ASN A 37 3.41 -3.50 13.27
CA ASN A 37 4.64 -2.81 13.56
C ASN A 37 4.32 -1.37 13.93
N LYS A 38 4.05 -1.15 15.22
CA LYS A 38 3.74 0.17 15.78
C LYS A 38 4.89 1.16 15.57
N ALA A 39 6.14 0.70 15.53
CA ALA A 39 7.28 1.56 15.24
C ALA A 39 7.15 2.17 13.83
N CYS A 40 6.61 1.41 12.87
CA CYS A 40 6.38 1.85 11.50
C CYS A 40 4.98 2.47 11.25
N GLY A 41 4.10 2.55 12.26
CA GLY A 41 2.77 3.16 12.13
C GLY A 41 1.62 2.20 11.74
N LEU A 42 1.86 0.89 11.77
CA LEU A 42 0.81 -0.13 11.57
C LEU A 42 0.27 -0.66 12.90
N PHE A 43 -1.05 -0.61 13.04
CA PHE A 43 -1.80 -0.92 14.26
C PHE A 43 -2.81 -2.04 13.98
N ALA A 44 -2.66 -3.19 14.64
CA ALA A 44 -3.56 -4.34 14.44
C ALA A 44 -5.00 -4.11 14.95
N ASP A 45 -5.18 -3.14 15.85
CA ASP A 45 -6.48 -2.76 16.39
C ASP A 45 -7.22 -1.72 15.55
N ARG A 46 -6.72 -1.42 14.34
CA ARG A 46 -7.30 -0.38 13.47
C ARG A 46 -7.53 -0.89 12.06
N PRO A 47 -8.73 -0.66 11.49
CA PRO A 47 -8.92 -0.80 10.05
C PRO A 47 -8.28 0.36 9.29
N TYR A 48 -7.80 0.05 8.09
CA TYR A 48 -7.25 0.96 7.10
C TYR A 48 -8.09 0.89 5.83
N SER A 49 -8.30 2.04 5.18
CA SER A 49 -8.91 2.07 3.86
C SER A 49 -7.83 1.91 2.78
N LEU A 50 -8.02 0.96 1.87
CA LEU A 50 -7.21 0.85 0.67
C LEU A 50 -7.72 1.86 -0.36
N LEU A 51 -6.90 2.87 -0.65
CA LEU A 51 -7.21 3.94 -1.61
C LEU A 51 -6.80 3.56 -3.03
N ALA A 52 -5.66 2.88 -3.18
CA ALA A 52 -5.13 2.49 -4.48
C ALA A 52 -4.26 1.24 -4.40
N ALA A 53 -4.17 0.51 -5.51
CA ALA A 53 -3.23 -0.59 -5.72
C ALA A 53 -2.71 -0.50 -7.16
N CYS A 54 -1.39 -0.51 -7.36
CA CYS A 54 -0.80 -0.49 -8.70
C CYS A 54 0.61 -1.10 -8.75
N ASP A 55 0.98 -1.55 -9.94
CA ASP A 55 2.34 -1.97 -10.27
C ASP A 55 3.14 -0.75 -10.76
N VAL A 56 4.35 -0.57 -10.23
CA VAL A 56 5.27 0.51 -10.65
C VAL A 56 6.63 -0.06 -11.04
N PRO A 57 7.21 0.34 -12.19
CA PRO A 57 8.52 -0.13 -12.60
C PRO A 57 9.63 0.49 -11.75
N VAL A 58 10.62 -0.32 -11.36
CA VAL A 58 11.81 0.11 -10.61
C VAL A 58 13.06 -0.07 -11.45
N GLY A 59 13.88 0.98 -11.55
CA GLY A 59 15.19 0.92 -12.23
C GLY A 59 15.20 1.47 -13.67
N GLY A 60 14.23 2.30 -14.04
CA GLY A 60 14.13 2.86 -15.39
C GLY A 60 13.41 1.92 -16.37
N ALA A 61 13.00 2.46 -17.52
CA ALA A 61 12.28 1.69 -18.52
C ALA A 61 13.21 0.63 -19.16
N GLY A 62 13.13 -0.63 -18.71
CA GLY A 62 13.84 -1.75 -19.34
C GLY A 62 14.39 -2.82 -18.40
N THR A 63 14.46 -2.57 -17.08
CA THR A 63 14.92 -3.58 -16.09
C THR A 63 13.92 -4.71 -15.87
N GLY A 64 12.64 -4.49 -16.20
CA GLY A 64 11.55 -5.46 -16.03
C GLY A 64 11.10 -5.67 -14.58
N VAL A 65 11.73 -5.01 -13.59
CA VAL A 65 11.34 -5.14 -12.18
C VAL A 65 10.13 -4.26 -11.89
N MET A 66 9.05 -4.87 -11.39
CA MET A 66 7.83 -4.18 -10.99
C MET A 66 7.64 -4.31 -9.48
N LEU A 67 7.33 -3.21 -8.81
CA LEU A 67 6.86 -3.20 -7.41
C LEU A 67 5.35 -3.11 -7.35
N ARG A 68 4.75 -3.93 -6.49
CA ARG A 68 3.35 -3.83 -6.09
C ARG A 68 3.21 -2.83 -4.96
N MET A 69 2.52 -1.74 -5.22
CA MET A 69 2.32 -0.63 -4.28
C MET A 69 0.85 -0.50 -3.93
N VAL A 70 0.55 -0.38 -2.64
CA VAL A 70 -0.78 -0.04 -2.13
C VAL A 70 -0.74 1.32 -1.43
N GLN A 71 -1.82 2.08 -1.55
CA GLN A 71 -2.01 3.30 -0.79
C GLN A 71 -3.05 3.05 0.28
N LEU A 72 -2.67 3.20 1.54
CA LEU A 72 -3.52 2.97 2.71
C LEU A 72 -3.83 4.30 3.40
N ARG A 73 -5.03 4.42 3.98
CA ARG A 73 -5.44 5.55 4.83
C ARG A 73 -5.77 5.04 6.22
N ASN A 74 -5.10 5.59 7.22
CA ASN A 74 -5.48 5.41 8.62
C ASN A 74 -6.69 6.30 8.94
N LEU A 75 -7.82 5.68 9.25
CA LEU A 75 -9.08 6.39 9.51
C LEU A 75 -9.08 7.20 10.81
N PHE A 76 -8.11 6.97 11.70
CA PHE A 76 -8.04 7.58 13.01
C PHE A 76 -7.11 8.78 13.09
N GLY A 77 -6.59 9.26 11.95
CA GLY A 77 -5.95 10.57 11.79
C GLY A 77 -4.65 10.80 12.55
N ALA A 78 -4.10 9.78 13.23
CA ALA A 78 -3.01 10.00 14.18
C ALA A 78 -1.62 9.86 13.55
N GLU A 79 -1.39 8.85 12.72
CA GLU A 79 -0.05 8.52 12.21
C GLU A 79 -0.12 7.76 10.88
N GLY A 80 0.77 8.11 9.95
CA GLY A 80 0.98 7.40 8.68
C GLY A 80 2.14 6.41 8.74
N TRP A 81 2.34 5.69 7.64
CA TRP A 81 3.43 4.73 7.50
C TRP A 81 4.80 5.40 7.53
N ARG A 82 5.69 4.87 8.37
CA ARG A 82 7.08 5.33 8.55
C ARG A 82 8.12 4.38 7.97
N GLY A 83 7.70 3.28 7.35
CA GLY A 83 8.63 2.35 6.70
C GLY A 83 9.09 2.85 5.32
N ARG A 84 9.68 1.94 4.54
CA ARG A 84 10.07 2.24 3.15
C ARG A 84 8.84 2.69 2.37
N TRP A 85 8.97 3.79 1.61
CA TRP A 85 7.88 4.48 0.91
C TRP A 85 6.87 5.23 1.80
N GLY A 86 7.13 5.35 3.09
CA GLY A 86 6.42 6.31 3.95
C GLY A 86 6.65 7.75 3.50
N SER A 87 5.80 8.70 3.91
CA SER A 87 5.83 10.09 3.40
C SER A 87 7.20 10.78 3.51
N ASN A 88 8.00 10.42 4.53
CA ASN A 88 9.35 10.96 4.78
C ASN A 88 10.47 9.95 4.45
N SER A 89 10.20 8.93 3.65
CA SER A 89 11.18 7.88 3.33
C SER A 89 12.21 8.35 2.30
N GLU A 90 13.49 8.11 2.58
CA GLU A 90 14.61 8.37 1.65
C GLU A 90 14.47 7.60 0.32
N ALA A 91 13.71 6.50 0.31
CA ALA A 91 13.44 5.72 -0.90
C ALA A 91 12.76 6.55 -2.01
N TRP A 92 12.06 7.63 -1.66
CA TRP A 92 11.50 8.56 -2.64
C TRP A 92 12.56 9.35 -3.38
N GLU A 93 13.67 9.68 -2.71
CA GLU A 93 14.79 10.43 -3.28
C GLU A 93 15.69 9.52 -4.13
N GLU A 94 15.78 8.24 -3.78
CA GLU A 94 16.43 7.21 -4.61
C GLU A 94 15.67 6.93 -5.91
N HIS A 95 14.36 7.18 -5.93
CA HIS A 95 13.47 6.83 -7.03
C HIS A 95 12.50 7.97 -7.42
N PRO A 96 13.01 9.14 -7.88
CA PRO A 96 12.18 10.32 -8.15
C PRO A 96 11.17 10.09 -9.28
N ALA A 97 11.50 9.25 -10.27
CA ALA A 97 10.56 8.88 -11.33
C ALA A 97 9.36 8.07 -10.80
N LEU A 98 9.56 7.28 -9.75
CA LEU A 98 8.49 6.51 -9.11
C LEU A 98 7.60 7.42 -8.26
N LYS A 99 8.21 8.38 -7.54
CA LYS A 99 7.51 9.45 -6.81
C LYS A 99 6.57 10.23 -7.74
N ALA A 100 7.09 10.70 -8.88
CA ALA A 100 6.31 11.45 -9.87
C ALA A 100 5.13 10.63 -10.42
N GLN A 101 5.37 9.38 -10.83
CA GLN A 101 4.31 8.50 -11.34
C GLN A 101 3.19 8.23 -10.31
N LEU A 102 3.54 8.09 -9.03
CA LEU A 102 2.55 7.85 -7.98
C LEU A 102 1.79 9.12 -7.59
N GLN A 103 2.46 10.27 -7.57
CA GLN A 103 1.82 11.57 -7.32
C GLN A 103 0.80 11.94 -8.42
N GLU A 104 1.11 11.67 -9.69
CA GLU A 104 0.15 11.83 -10.80
C GLU A 104 -1.09 10.94 -10.65
N ARG A 105 -0.91 9.73 -10.08
CA ARG A 105 -1.98 8.74 -9.93
C ARG A 105 -2.84 8.97 -8.70
N SER A 106 -2.29 9.57 -7.65
CA SER A 106 -2.98 9.86 -6.40
C SER A 106 -2.21 10.95 -5.64
N PRO A 107 -2.74 12.19 -5.57
CA PRO A 107 -2.10 13.27 -4.83
C PRO A 107 -1.89 12.85 -3.36
N LEU A 108 -0.65 12.95 -2.89
CA LEU A 108 -0.26 12.51 -1.54
C LEU A 108 -0.72 13.46 -0.43
N GLU A 109 -1.15 14.68 -0.77
CA GLU A 109 -1.03 15.81 0.17
C GLU A 109 -2.31 16.20 0.94
N ASP A 110 -3.53 15.78 0.53
CA ASP A 110 -4.74 16.32 1.16
C ASP A 110 -5.49 15.40 2.14
N ASP A 111 -5.19 14.08 2.20
CA ASP A 111 -6.09 13.13 2.86
C ASP A 111 -5.44 12.16 3.87
N GLY A 112 -4.14 12.27 4.13
CA GLY A 112 -3.44 11.39 5.08
C GLY A 112 -3.27 9.95 4.59
N GLY A 113 -3.24 9.73 3.27
CA GLY A 113 -2.91 8.45 2.65
C GLY A 113 -1.40 8.23 2.56
N THR A 114 -0.92 7.01 2.77
CA THR A 114 0.51 6.65 2.61
C THR A 114 0.67 5.43 1.72
N TRP A 115 1.75 5.39 0.93
CA TRP A 115 2.08 4.24 0.08
C TRP A 115 2.92 3.21 0.82
N GLU A 116 2.63 1.94 0.60
CA GLU A 116 3.34 0.81 1.18
C GLU A 116 3.55 -0.28 0.13
N PRO A 117 4.67 -1.02 0.19
CA PRO A 117 4.84 -2.21 -0.62
C PRO A 117 3.92 -3.31 -0.09
N LEU A 118 3.12 -3.91 -0.97
CA LEU A 118 2.26 -5.03 -0.55
C LEU A 118 3.10 -6.27 -0.32
N ARG A 119 2.99 -6.85 0.88
CA ARG A 119 3.46 -8.19 1.22
C ARG A 119 2.25 -8.94 1.75
N LEU A 120 1.64 -9.79 0.91
CA LEU A 120 0.58 -10.71 1.32
C LEU A 120 1.19 -11.91 2.02
#